data_AF-A0A7S9Q1M3-F1
#
_entry.id   AF-A0A7S9Q1M3-F1
#
_cell.length_a   1.000
_cell.length_b   1.000
_cell.length_c   1.000
_cell.angle_alpha   90.00
_cell.angle_beta   90.00
_cell.angle_gamma   90.00
#
_symmetry.space_group_name_H-M   'P 1'
#
loop_
_entity.id
_entity.type
_entity.pdbx_description
1 polymer ?
#
loop_
_entity_poly.entity_id
_entity_poly.type
_entity_poly.pdbx_seq_one_letter_code
_entity_poly.pdbx_strand_id
1 'polypeptide(L)'
;MDVNKSFFAQLCFFGKLINTRANPIEADAEVFNKVKIGLENCEIKYIKGDILKVIQETAPKSIDFISLSDVPSFMGGKLETSYLQLLKPYLTNAGKVVVRGNLRITRPQIDGFEEIGNLYRPLFLQESTQLWNIDIYKLK
;
A
#
# COMPACT_ATOMS: atom_id res chain seq x y z
N MET A 1 -17.67 1.42 15.13
CA MET A 1 -16.75 0.32 14.79
C MET A 1 -17.30 -0.97 15.40
N ASP A 2 -17.56 -1.99 14.58
CA ASP A 2 -17.98 -3.32 15.08
C ASP A 2 -16.74 -4.12 15.50
N VAL A 3 -16.55 -4.31 16.80
CA VAL A 3 -15.39 -5.04 17.36
C VAL A 3 -15.32 -6.47 16.82
N ASN A 4 -16.44 -7.10 16.47
CA ASN A 4 -16.45 -8.46 15.94
C ASN A 4 -15.87 -8.59 14.53
N LYS A 5 -15.73 -7.46 13.82
CA LYS A 5 -15.21 -7.39 12.44
C LYS A 5 -13.86 -6.68 12.35
N SER A 6 -13.44 -6.00 13.41
CA SER A 6 -12.16 -5.30 13.44
C SER A 6 -11.05 -6.20 13.97
N PHE A 7 -10.06 -6.50 13.13
CA PHE A 7 -8.84 -7.23 13.49
C PHE A 7 -8.14 -6.53 14.66
N PHE A 8 -7.90 -5.22 14.49
CA PHE A 8 -7.16 -4.42 15.45
C PHE A 8 -7.88 -4.34 16.80
N ALA A 9 -9.20 -4.08 16.81
CA ALA A 9 -9.96 -3.97 18.05
C ALA A 9 -9.93 -5.26 18.87
N GLN A 10 -9.99 -6.43 18.22
CA GLN A 10 -9.94 -7.71 18.93
C GLN A 10 -8.58 -7.95 19.57
N LEU A 11 -7.49 -7.61 18.87
CA LEU A 11 -6.15 -7.69 19.45
C LEU A 11 -5.99 -6.73 20.64
N CYS A 12 -6.47 -5.49 20.54
CA CYS A 12 -6.38 -4.52 21.63
C CYS A 12 -7.17 -4.91 22.87
N PHE A 13 -8.41 -5.40 22.72
CA PHE A 13 -9.28 -5.68 23.86
C PHE A 13 -9.13 -7.09 24.43
N PHE A 14 -8.76 -8.07 23.61
CA PHE A 14 -8.74 -9.48 24.03
C PHE A 14 -7.36 -10.14 23.95
N GLY A 15 -6.37 -9.46 23.35
CA GLY A 15 -5.03 -10.02 23.12
C GLY A 15 -4.99 -11.17 22.09
N LYS A 16 -6.11 -11.45 21.43
CA LYS A 16 -6.28 -12.52 20.43
C LYS A 16 -7.49 -12.25 19.55
N LEU A 17 -7.54 -12.89 18.39
CA LEU A 17 -8.76 -12.97 17.60
C LEU A 17 -9.74 -13.94 18.27
N ILE A 18 -10.94 -13.46 18.54
CA ILE A 18 -12.05 -14.25 19.09
C ILE A 18 -13.12 -14.54 18.03
N ASN A 19 -13.08 -13.87 16.88
CA ASN A 19 -14.00 -14.05 15.77
C ASN A 19 -13.24 -14.04 14.43
N THR A 20 -13.41 -15.10 13.64
CA THR A 20 -12.75 -15.25 12.33
C THR A 20 -13.20 -14.22 11.29
N ARG A 21 -14.34 -13.55 11.49
CA ARG A 21 -14.79 -12.45 10.62
C ARG A 21 -13.87 -11.22 10.67
N ALA A 22 -13.01 -11.13 11.68
CA ALA A 22 -12.00 -10.10 11.78
C ALA A 22 -10.65 -10.52 11.19
N ASN A 23 -10.57 -11.70 10.56
CA ASN A 23 -9.35 -12.09 9.88
C ASN A 23 -8.98 -11.06 8.80
N PRO A 24 -7.69 -10.79 8.60
CA PRO A 24 -7.24 -9.98 7.48
C PRO A 24 -7.39 -10.79 6.17
N ILE A 25 -7.32 -10.10 5.04
CA ILE A 25 -7.56 -10.69 3.71
C ILE A 25 -6.55 -11.81 3.39
N GLU A 26 -5.36 -11.76 3.98
CA GLU A 26 -4.31 -12.77 3.84
C GLU A 26 -4.68 -14.11 4.50
N ALA A 27 -5.64 -14.13 5.42
CA ALA A 27 -6.17 -15.35 6.03
C ALA A 27 -7.38 -15.93 5.27
N ASP A 28 -7.84 -15.27 4.21
CA ASP A 28 -8.85 -15.82 3.31
C ASP A 28 -8.26 -16.96 2.48
N ALA A 29 -8.89 -18.12 2.51
CA ALA A 29 -8.36 -19.33 1.87
C ALA A 29 -8.29 -19.21 0.34
N GLU A 30 -9.24 -18.50 -0.28
CA GLU A 30 -9.25 -18.29 -1.73
C GLU A 30 -8.10 -17.37 -2.13
N VAL A 31 -7.91 -16.27 -1.40
CA VAL A 31 -6.80 -15.33 -1.60
C VAL A 31 -5.46 -16.02 -1.40
N PHE A 32 -5.28 -16.75 -0.30
CA PHE A 32 -4.06 -17.50 -0.02
C PHE A 32 -3.71 -18.47 -1.15
N ASN A 33 -4.70 -19.25 -1.62
CA ASN A 33 -4.49 -20.22 -2.69
C ASN A 33 -4.16 -19.53 -4.03
N LYS A 34 -4.80 -18.42 -4.35
CA LYS A 34 -4.47 -17.63 -5.55
C LYS A 34 -3.05 -17.09 -5.50
N VAL A 35 -2.61 -16.56 -4.36
CA VAL A 35 -1.22 -16.09 -4.18
C VAL A 35 -0.24 -17.25 -4.33
N LYS A 36 -0.54 -18.41 -3.73
CA LYS A 36 0.29 -19.61 -3.84
C LYS A 36 0.47 -20.08 -5.28
N ILE A 37 -0.61 -20.11 -6.08
CA ILE A 37 -0.55 -20.47 -7.51
C ILE A 37 0.19 -19.39 -8.31
N GLY A 38 -0.08 -18.11 -8.04
CA GLY A 38 0.59 -17.00 -8.71
C GLY A 38 2.11 -17.00 -8.48
N LEU A 39 2.55 -17.44 -7.29
CA LEU A 39 3.96 -17.55 -6.93
C LEU A 39 4.73 -18.50 -7.87
N GLU A 40 4.09 -19.54 -8.39
CA GLU A 40 4.73 -20.50 -9.32
C GLU A 40 5.14 -19.85 -10.64
N ASN A 41 4.51 -18.72 -11.00
CA ASN A 41 4.73 -17.99 -12.25
C ASN A 41 5.22 -16.55 -12.01
N CYS A 42 5.78 -16.28 -10.83
CA CYS A 42 6.22 -14.95 -10.43
C CYS A 42 7.74 -14.94 -10.15
N GLU A 43 8.44 -13.95 -10.70
CA GLU A 43 9.80 -13.67 -10.28
C GLU A 43 9.76 -12.74 -9.05
N ILE A 44 10.31 -13.21 -7.92
CA ILE A 44 10.44 -12.40 -6.70
C ILE A 44 11.91 -12.04 -6.49
N LYS A 45 12.16 -10.73 -6.38
CA LYS A 45 13.47 -10.16 -6.04
C LYS A 45 13.38 -9.43 -4.71
N TYR A 46 14.28 -9.79 -3.79
CA TYR A 46 14.44 -9.08 -2.52
C TYR A 46 15.65 -8.17 -2.62
N ILE A 47 15.43 -6.87 -2.44
CA ILE A 47 16.49 -5.86 -2.51
C ILE A 47 16.51 -5.10 -1.19
N LYS A 48 17.67 -5.10 -0.54
CA LYS A 48 17.90 -4.30 0.66
C LYS A 48 18.45 -2.95 0.23
N GLY A 49 17.66 -1.89 0.39
CA GLY A 49 18.09 -0.54 0.07
C GLY A 49 17.01 0.51 0.33
N ASP A 50 17.38 1.76 0.09
CA ASP A 50 16.41 2.85 -0.01
C ASP A 50 15.57 2.63 -1.28
N ILE A 51 14.25 2.57 -1.14
CA ILE A 51 13.36 2.22 -2.24
C ILE A 51 13.46 3.20 -3.42
N LEU A 52 13.65 4.50 -3.14
CA LEU A 52 13.74 5.50 -4.20
C LEU A 52 15.05 5.32 -4.97
N LYS A 53 16.16 5.06 -4.28
CA LYS A 53 17.45 4.76 -4.93
C LYS A 53 17.40 3.48 -5.75
N VAL A 54 16.82 2.41 -5.17
CA VAL A 54 16.68 1.13 -5.87
C VAL A 54 15.89 1.32 -7.16
N ILE A 55 14.76 2.04 -7.12
CA ILE A 55 13.97 2.33 -8.33
C ILE A 55 14.81 3.13 -9.33
N GLN A 56 15.53 4.16 -8.89
CA GLN A 56 16.35 4.98 -9.78
C GLN A 56 17.47 4.19 -10.49
N GLU A 57 18.08 3.24 -9.80
CA GLU A 57 19.21 2.45 -10.29
C GLU A 57 18.79 1.23 -11.13
N THR A 58 17.62 0.65 -10.84
CA THR A 58 17.24 -0.67 -11.37
C THR A 58 16.03 -0.65 -12.30
N ALA A 59 15.23 0.42 -12.30
CA ALA A 59 13.99 0.45 -13.08
C ALA A 59 14.12 1.31 -14.35
N PRO A 60 13.96 0.74 -15.55
CA PRO A 60 13.50 1.52 -16.69
C PRO A 60 12.07 2.04 -16.45
N LYS A 61 11.54 2.88 -17.35
CA LYS A 61 10.12 3.30 -17.36
C LYS A 61 9.17 2.11 -17.53
N SER A 62 8.95 1.34 -16.47
CA SER A 62 8.26 0.06 -16.56
C SER A 62 7.56 -0.35 -15.27
N ILE A 63 7.35 0.58 -14.34
CA ILE A 63 6.65 0.25 -13.09
C ILE A 63 5.16 0.56 -13.22
N ASP A 64 4.35 -0.50 -13.23
CA ASP A 64 2.89 -0.40 -13.28
C ASP A 64 2.25 -0.24 -11.89
N PHE A 65 2.98 -0.60 -10.84
CA PHE A 65 2.45 -0.57 -9.48
C PHE A 65 3.54 -0.39 -8.43
N ILE A 66 3.32 0.54 -7.49
CA ILE A 66 4.14 0.76 -6.31
C ILE A 66 3.23 0.75 -5.08
N SER A 67 3.55 -0.05 -4.08
CA SER A 67 2.85 -0.07 -2.79
C SER A 67 3.79 0.34 -1.67
N LEU A 68 3.50 1.45 -1.00
CA LEU A 68 4.27 2.00 0.12
C LEU A 68 3.47 1.87 1.42
N SER A 69 3.97 1.08 2.37
CA SER A 69 3.36 0.91 3.70
C SER A 69 4.14 1.71 4.74
N ASP A 70 3.56 2.81 5.21
CA ASP A 70 4.14 3.85 6.08
C ASP A 70 5.46 4.49 5.61
N VAL A 71 6.04 4.05 4.48
CA VAL A 71 7.38 4.47 4.03
C VAL A 71 7.53 5.99 3.94
N PRO A 72 6.62 6.77 3.32
CA PRO A 72 6.79 8.22 3.23
C PRO A 72 6.90 8.88 4.61
N SER A 73 6.21 8.35 5.61
CA SER A 73 6.25 8.84 6.99
C SER A 73 7.54 8.49 7.76
N PHE A 74 8.50 7.81 7.12
CA PHE A 74 9.83 7.59 7.67
C PHE A 74 10.93 8.29 6.87
N MET A 75 10.61 8.90 5.72
CA MET A 75 11.62 9.54 4.86
C MET A 75 12.17 10.85 5.43
N GLY A 76 11.40 11.58 6.23
CA GLY A 76 11.84 12.84 6.84
C GLY A 76 11.89 14.02 5.86
N GLY A 77 11.50 15.20 6.34
CA GLY A 77 11.77 16.47 5.66
C GLY A 77 11.18 16.56 4.25
N LYS A 78 12.01 16.95 3.26
CA LYS A 78 11.54 17.22 1.89
C LYS A 78 11.09 15.95 1.15
N LEU A 79 11.69 14.80 1.44
CA LEU A 79 11.42 13.56 0.71
C LEU A 79 9.97 13.09 0.86
N GLU A 80 9.38 13.30 2.02
CA GLU A 80 7.97 12.97 2.29
C GLU A 80 6.99 13.71 1.38
N THR A 81 7.40 14.89 0.93
CA THR A 81 6.59 15.72 0.03
C THR A 81 6.96 15.51 -1.43
N SER A 82 8.20 15.13 -1.75
CA SER A 82 8.68 15.06 -3.13
C SER A 82 8.75 13.64 -3.72
N TYR A 83 8.50 12.58 -2.95
CA TYR A 83 8.70 11.19 -3.42
C TYR A 83 7.89 10.87 -4.69
N LEU A 84 6.66 11.36 -4.84
CA LEU A 84 5.89 11.14 -6.08
C LEU A 84 6.59 11.74 -7.30
N GLN A 85 7.20 12.91 -7.16
CA GLN A 85 7.97 13.54 -8.23
C GLN A 85 9.23 12.75 -8.57
N LEU A 86 9.85 12.11 -7.58
CA LEU A 86 11.00 11.22 -7.77
C LEU A 86 10.61 9.89 -8.42
N LEU A 87 9.40 9.39 -8.19
CA LEU A 87 8.87 8.17 -8.79
C LEU A 87 8.32 8.37 -10.21
N LYS A 88 7.82 9.57 -10.51
CA LYS A 88 7.19 9.94 -11.78
C LYS A 88 7.95 9.49 -13.04
N PRO A 89 9.29 9.64 -13.13
CA PRO A 89 10.02 9.24 -14.33
C PRO A 89 10.07 7.74 -14.57
N TYR A 90 9.69 6.90 -13.60
CA TYR A 90 9.82 5.43 -13.65
C TYR A 90 8.48 4.71 -13.81
N LEU A 91 7.37 5.43 -13.61
CA LEU A 91 6.03 4.90 -13.78
C LEU A 91 5.65 4.78 -15.25
N THR A 92 4.90 3.72 -15.57
CA THR A 92 4.17 3.65 -16.85
C THR A 92 2.97 4.59 -16.83
N ASN A 93 2.36 4.85 -17.99
CA ASN A 93 1.12 5.64 -18.06
C ASN A 93 -0.06 4.99 -17.32
N ALA A 94 -0.04 3.66 -17.14
CA ALA A 94 -1.03 2.91 -16.37
C ALA A 94 -0.65 2.77 -14.87
N GLY A 95 0.55 3.25 -14.52
CA GLY A 95 1.20 3.11 -13.24
C GLY A 95 0.40 3.70 -12.09
N LYS A 96 0.33 2.97 -10.97
CA LYS A 96 -0.31 3.42 -9.74
C LYS A 96 0.66 3.40 -8.57
N VAL A 97 0.62 4.44 -7.76
CA VAL A 97 1.29 4.49 -6.46
C VAL A 97 0.22 4.43 -5.37
N VAL A 98 0.24 3.36 -4.59
CA VAL A 98 -0.62 3.16 -3.43
C VAL A 98 0.19 3.45 -2.19
N VAL A 99 -0.30 4.35 -1.35
CA VAL A 99 0.35 4.74 -0.10
C VAL A 99 -0.61 4.46 1.04
N ARG A 100 -0.15 3.69 2.02
CA ARG A 100 -0.89 3.39 3.24
C ARG A 100 -0.15 4.01 4.42
N GLY A 101 -0.86 4.81 5.24
CA GLY A 101 -0.32 5.44 6.43
C GLY A 101 -1.28 5.37 7.61
N ASN A 102 -0.80 5.06 8.81
CA ASN A 102 -1.67 4.96 10.00
C ASN A 102 -1.40 6.07 11.04
N LEU A 103 -0.14 6.31 11.40
CA LEU A 103 0.21 7.26 12.49
C LEU A 103 0.49 8.68 11.99
N ARG A 104 1.18 8.80 10.86
CA ARG A 104 1.56 10.08 10.28
C ARG A 104 1.28 10.09 8.79
N ILE A 105 0.24 10.79 8.41
CA ILE A 105 -0.21 10.90 7.03
C ILE A 105 0.58 12.01 6.35
N THR A 106 1.37 11.65 5.35
CA THR A 106 2.13 12.60 4.53
C THR A 106 1.25 13.14 3.40
N ARG A 107 1.43 14.41 3.04
CA ARG A 107 0.77 15.01 1.87
C ARG A 107 1.81 15.31 0.78
N PRO A 108 1.94 14.46 -0.25
CA PRO A 108 2.92 14.68 -1.31
C PRO A 108 2.53 15.81 -2.26
N GLN A 109 3.51 16.31 -2.99
CA GLN A 109 3.32 17.12 -4.19
C GLN A 109 2.83 16.22 -5.32
N ILE A 110 1.66 16.54 -5.87
CA ILE A 110 0.96 15.72 -6.87
C ILE A 110 1.04 16.30 -8.30
N ASP A 111 2.01 17.16 -8.60
CA ASP A 111 2.16 17.75 -9.93
C ASP A 111 2.31 16.69 -11.03
N GLY A 112 1.35 16.65 -11.97
CA GLY A 112 1.24 15.63 -13.01
C GLY A 112 0.71 14.27 -12.55
N PHE A 113 0.15 14.21 -11.35
CA PHE A 113 -0.63 13.08 -10.83
C PHE A 113 -2.09 13.48 -10.59
N GLU A 114 -2.96 12.49 -10.57
CA GLU A 114 -4.31 12.58 -10.04
C GLU A 114 -4.47 11.58 -8.89
N GLU A 115 -5.21 11.99 -7.86
CA GLU A 115 -5.58 11.14 -6.74
C GLU A 115 -6.89 10.41 -7.07
N ILE A 116 -6.85 9.09 -7.05
CA ILE A 116 -7.97 8.22 -7.46
C ILE A 116 -8.49 7.34 -6.32
N GLY A 117 -8.07 7.58 -5.08
CA GLY A 117 -8.47 6.80 -3.91
C GLY A 117 -9.99 6.69 -3.75
N ASN A 118 -10.74 7.74 -4.10
CA ASN A 118 -12.20 7.74 -4.04
C ASN A 118 -12.86 6.65 -4.90
N LEU A 119 -12.24 6.23 -6.01
CA LEU A 119 -12.76 5.16 -6.86
C LEU A 119 -12.75 3.79 -6.16
N TYR A 120 -11.90 3.63 -5.14
CA TYR A 120 -11.67 2.38 -4.41
C TYR A 120 -12.22 2.41 -2.99
N ARG A 121 -12.90 3.49 -2.59
CA ARG A 121 -13.43 3.67 -1.24
C ARG A 121 -14.29 2.51 -0.74
N PRO A 122 -15.16 1.87 -1.56
CA PRO A 122 -15.91 0.70 -1.11
C PRO A 122 -15.04 -0.48 -0.69
N LEU A 123 -13.83 -0.62 -1.27
CA LEU A 123 -12.86 -1.67 -0.88
C LEU A 123 -12.15 -1.31 0.42
N PHE A 124 -11.80 -0.04 0.63
CA PHE A 124 -11.16 0.40 1.87
C PHE A 124 -12.04 0.20 3.11
N LEU A 125 -13.37 0.31 2.95
CA LEU A 125 -14.34 0.04 4.01
C LEU A 125 -14.44 -1.44 4.39
N GLN A 126 -13.96 -2.35 3.53
CA GLN A 126 -13.97 -3.80 3.78
C GLN A 126 -12.69 -4.28 4.48
N GLU A 127 -11.65 -3.44 4.50
CA GLU A 127 -10.38 -3.76 5.14
C GLU A 127 -10.58 -3.90 6.66
N SER A 128 -10.16 -5.02 7.26
CA SER A 128 -10.57 -5.38 8.63
C SER A 128 -9.71 -4.76 9.73
N THR A 129 -8.53 -4.22 9.44
CA THR A 129 -7.73 -3.50 10.44
C THR A 129 -8.33 -2.11 10.73
N GLN A 130 -8.91 -1.45 9.72
CA GLN A 130 -9.45 -0.08 9.78
C GLN A 130 -8.43 0.94 10.34
N LEU A 131 -7.15 0.66 10.15
CA LEU A 131 -6.03 1.49 10.61
C LEU A 131 -5.46 2.36 9.49
N TRP A 132 -5.62 1.93 8.26
CA TRP A 132 -4.91 2.53 7.13
C TRP A 132 -5.67 3.71 6.54
N ASN A 133 -4.99 4.85 6.42
CA ASN A 133 -5.34 5.88 5.44
C ASN A 133 -4.68 5.47 4.13
N ILE A 134 -5.49 5.28 3.08
CA ILE A 134 -5.04 4.75 1.80
C ILE A 134 -5.24 5.81 0.74
N ASP A 135 -4.13 6.30 0.18
CA ASP A 135 -4.12 7.17 -0.98
C ASP A 135 -3.67 6.38 -2.21
N ILE A 136 -4.24 6.71 -3.37
CA ILE A 136 -3.84 6.12 -4.65
C ILE A 136 -3.63 7.24 -5.66
N TYR A 137 -2.46 7.25 -6.28
CA TYR A 137 -2.06 8.23 -7.28
C TYR A 137 -1.78 7.55 -8.63
N LYS A 138 -2.19 8.19 -9.74
CA LYS A 138 -1.77 7.81 -11.11
C LYS A 138 -1.31 9.05 -11.89
N LEU A 139 -0.54 8.84 -12.95
CA LEU A 139 -0.15 9.93 -13.86
C LEU A 139 -1.38 10.48 -14.61
N LYS A 140 -1.37 11.79 -14.86
CA LYS A 140 -2.34 12.45 -15.75
C LYS A 140 -2.04 12.18 -17.21
#